data_AF-A0A926E0L9-F1
#
_entry.id   AF-A0A926E0L9-F1
#
_cell.length_a   1.000
_cell.length_b   1.000
_cell.length_c   1.000
_cell.angle_alpha   90.00
_cell.angle_beta   90.00
_cell.angle_gamma   90.00
#
_symmetry.space_group_name_H-M   'P 1'
#
loop_
_entity.id
_entity.type
_entity.pdbx_description
1 polymer ?
#
loop_
_entity_poly.entity_id
_entity_poly.type
_entity_poly.pdbx_seq_one_letter_code
_entity_poly.pdbx_strand_id
1 'polypeptide(L)' 'MRKRKYEIVEGLCCGTCHYYVQHYIQWGGPNRFSALSYGHCIYPRMKVREPYQTCEHWRARK' A
#
# COMPACT_ATOMS: atom_id res chain seq x y z
N MET A 1 -14.21 -23.03 6.54
CA MET A 1 -13.72 -21.73 6.00
C MET A 1 -12.96 -20.99 7.10
N ARG A 2 -11.64 -20.83 6.97
CA ARG A 2 -10.78 -20.17 7.98
C ARG A 2 -11.03 -18.66 7.95
N LYS A 3 -11.75 -18.12 8.94
CA LYS A 3 -11.91 -16.67 9.11
C LYS A 3 -10.52 -16.07 9.35
N ARG A 4 -10.02 -15.25 8.41
CA ARG A 4 -8.81 -14.46 8.62
C ARG A 4 -9.16 -13.39 9.65
N LYS A 5 -8.57 -13.49 10.85
CA LYS A 5 -8.62 -12.43 11.87
C LYS A 5 -7.64 -11.35 11.41
N TYR A 6 -8.14 -10.19 11.02
CA TYR A 6 -7.30 -9.01 10.75
C TYR A 6 -7.44 -8.03 11.90
N GLU A 7 -6.34 -7.35 12.21
CA GLU A 7 -6.26 -6.28 13.19
C GLU A 7 -6.11 -4.96 12.43
N ILE A 8 -6.91 -3.96 12.80
CA ILE A 8 -6.79 -2.61 12.24
C ILE A 8 -5.72 -1.92 13.07
N VAL A 9 -4.55 -1.70 12.46
CA VAL A 9 -3.43 -1.01 13.12
C VAL A 9 -3.44 0.44 12.68
N GLU A 10 -3.53 1.38 13.62
CA GLU A 10 -3.22 2.80 13.40
C GLU A 10 -1.69 2.98 13.31
N GLY A 11 -1.10 2.39 12.28
CA GLY A 11 0.35 2.38 12.08
C GLY A 11 0.81 3.54 11.20
N LEU A 12 1.93 4.17 11.60
CA LEU A 12 2.72 5.05 10.74
C LEU A 12 3.44 4.22 9.68
N CYS A 13 2.73 3.71 8.68
CA CYS A 13 3.26 2.87 7.61
C CYS A 13 3.00 3.45 6.22
N CYS A 14 3.65 2.90 5.20
CA CYS A 14 3.53 3.34 3.83
C CYS A 14 2.08 3.22 3.35
N GLY A 15 1.35 2.17 3.70
CA GLY A 15 -0.06 2.00 3.33
C GLY A 15 -0.96 3.14 3.82
N THR A 16 -0.58 3.83 4.89
CA THR A 16 -1.28 4.99 5.46
C THR A 16 -0.60 6.34 5.13
N CYS A 17 0.48 6.31 4.34
CA CYS A 17 1.25 7.49 3.97
C CYS A 17 0.69 8.19 2.72
N HIS A 18 0.70 9.52 2.73
CA HIS A 18 0.34 10.38 1.61
C HIS A 18 1.20 10.13 0.35
N TYR A 19 2.47 9.77 0.53
CA TYR A 19 3.41 9.57 -0.58
C TYR A 19 3.39 8.16 -1.17
N TYR A 20 2.66 7.22 -0.57
CA TYR A 20 2.59 5.85 -1.06
C TYR A 20 1.55 5.69 -2.15
N VAL A 21 1.91 4.98 -3.22
CA VAL A 21 1.03 4.64 -4.32
C VAL A 21 1.04 3.14 -4.50
N GLN A 22 -0.10 2.51 -4.19
CA GLN A 22 -0.34 1.09 -4.38
C GLN A 22 -0.35 0.74 -5.87
N HIS A 23 0.36 -0.31 -6.26
CA HIS A 23 0.25 -0.86 -7.61
C HIS A 23 -0.93 -1.82 -7.72
N TYR A 24 -1.59 -1.79 -8.87
CA TYR A 24 -2.68 -2.69 -9.22
C TYR A 24 -2.40 -3.31 -10.58
N ILE A 25 -2.81 -4.56 -10.76
CA ILE A 25 -2.83 -5.24 -12.05
C ILE A 25 -4.27 -5.50 -12.47
N GLN A 26 -4.54 -5.40 -13.77
CA GLN A 26 -5.84 -5.76 -14.32
C GLN A 26 -5.87 -7.25 -14.64
N TRP A 27 -6.87 -7.97 -14.13
CA TRP A 27 -7.00 -9.42 -14.32
C TRP A 27 -8.40 -9.80 -14.79
N GLY A 28 -8.52 -10.47 -15.94
CA GLY A 28 -9.77 -11.07 -16.39
C GLY A 28 -10.83 -10.10 -16.91
N GLY A 29 -10.44 -8.93 -17.44
CA GLY A 29 -11.31 -8.02 -18.20
C GLY A 29 -11.38 -6.58 -17.66
N PRO A 30 -12.16 -5.69 -18.31
CA PRO A 30 -12.36 -4.30 -17.88
C PRO A 30 -12.78 -4.19 -16.41
N ASN A 31 -12.23 -3.21 -15.70
CA ASN A 31 -12.58 -2.87 -14.31
C ASN A 31 -12.29 -3.93 -13.24
N ARG A 32 -11.53 -4.99 -13.56
CA ARG A 32 -11.11 -6.01 -12.59
C ARG A 32 -9.66 -5.80 -12.21
N PHE A 33 -9.43 -5.09 -11.10
CA PHE A 33 -8.08 -4.79 -10.60
C PHE A 33 -7.79 -5.55 -9.31
N SER A 34 -6.58 -6.11 -9.21
CA SER A 34 -6.04 -6.71 -7.99
C SER A 34 -4.85 -5.91 -7.50
N ALA A 35 -4.83 -5.58 -6.22
CA ALA A 35 -3.69 -4.93 -5.59
C ALA A 35 -2.49 -5.88 -5.57
N LEU A 36 -1.30 -5.38 -5.92
CA LEU A 36 -0.05 -6.10 -5.71
C LEU A 36 0.41 -6.01 -4.25
N SER A 37 1.30 -6.89 -3.83
CA SER A 37 1.90 -6.85 -2.48
C SER A 37 2.78 -5.62 -2.25
N TYR A 38 3.16 -4.92 -3.33
CA TYR A 38 4.01 -3.75 -3.28
C TYR A 38 3.41 -2.59 -4.09
N GLY A 39 3.97 -1.41 -3.82
CA GLY A 39 3.75 -0.19 -4.56
C GLY A 39 5.05 0.60 -4.59
N HIS A 40 4.93 1.91 -4.60
CA HIS A 40 6.09 2.80 -4.58
C HIS A 40 5.84 4.03 -3.70
N CYS A 41 6.92 4.67 -3.27
CA CYS A 41 6.87 5.94 -2.56
C CYS A 41 7.31 7.07 -3.49
N ILE A 42 6.43 8.02 -3.79
CA ILE A 42 6.73 9.11 -4.73
C ILE A 42 7.76 10.09 -4.16
N TYR A 43 7.96 10.09 -2.84
CA TYR A 43 8.98 10.87 -2.14
C TYR A 43 9.68 9.98 -1.09
N PRO A 44 10.98 9.68 -1.22
CA PRO A 44 12.00 10.31 -2.06
C PRO A 44 12.18 9.61 -3.43
N ARG A 45 11.12 9.01 -4.02
CA ARG A 45 11.14 8.21 -5.27
C ARG A 45 11.70 6.79 -5.12
N MET A 46 11.26 6.07 -4.09
CA MET A 46 11.56 4.65 -3.93
C MET A 46 10.59 3.79 -4.75
N LYS A 47 11.11 2.95 -5.65
CA LYS A 47 10.30 2.19 -6.62
C LYS A 47 9.58 0.98 -6.04
N VAL A 48 10.14 0.33 -5.01
CA VAL A 48 9.56 -0.88 -4.40
C VAL A 48 9.36 -0.61 -2.91
N ARG A 49 8.09 -0.60 -2.48
CA ARG A 49 7.70 -0.45 -1.07
C ARG A 49 6.52 -1.35 -0.75
N GLU A 50 6.61 -2.06 0.36
CA GLU A 50 5.50 -2.82 0.91
C GLU A 50 4.68 -1.93 1.86
N PRO A 51 3.34 -2.10 1.92
CA PRO A 51 2.47 -1.18 2.64
C PRO A 51 2.71 -1.16 4.15
N TYR A 52 3.31 -2.20 4.73
CA TYR A 52 3.64 -2.26 6.16
C TYR A 52 4.98 -1.62 6.51
N GLN A 53 5.80 -1.22 5.53
CA GLN A 53 7.06 -0.54 5.80
C GLN A 53 6.82 0.92 6.19
N THR A 54 7.85 1.65 6.63
CA THR A 54 7.77 3.09 6.90
C THR A 54 9.07 3.82 6.58
N CYS A 55 9.09 5.15 6.61
CA CYS A 55 10.30 5.98 6.52
C CYS A 55 10.11 7.32 7.24
N GLU A 56 11.21 8.05 7.41
CA GLU A 56 11.25 9.38 8.04
C GLU A 56 10.39 10.45 7.34
N HIS A 57 10.08 10.26 6.05
CA HIS A 57 9.22 11.17 5.29
C HIS A 57 7.73 10.82 5.36
N TRP A 58 7.32 9.95 6.29
CA TRP A 58 5.93 9.58 6.44
C TRP A 58 5.06 10.82 6.70
N ARG A 59 3.89 10.85 6.05
CA ARG A 59 2.87 11.88 6.25
C ARG A 59 1.51 11.23 6.18
N ALA A 60 0.61 11.54 7.12
CA ALA A 60 -0.75 11.01 7.10
C ALA A 60 -1.44 11.29 5.75
N ARG A 61 -2.07 10.25 5.18
CA ARG A 61 -2.94 10.42 4.02
C ARG A 61 -4.19 11.21 4.44
N LYS A 62 -4.52 12.26 3.69
CA LYS A 62 -5.76 13.02 3.86
C LYS A 62 -6.97 12.21 3.40
#